data_AF-A0A6L3X3P8-F1
#
_entry.id   AF-A0A6L3X3P8-F1
#
_cell.length_a   1.000
_cell.length_b   1.000
_cell.length_c   1.000
_cell.angle_alpha   90.00
_cell.angle_beta   90.00
_cell.angle_gamma   90.00
#
_symmetry.space_group_name_H-M   'P 1'
#
loop_
_entity.id
_entity.type
_entity.pdbx_description
1 polymer ?
#
loop_
_entity_poly.entity_id
_entity_poly.type
_entity_poly.pdbx_seq_one_letter_code
_entity_poly.pdbx_strand_id
1 'polypeptide(L)'
;YHDRSDGGLLVTLAEIAFTGHCGVEANIATLGEDRLAALFNEELGAVIQVRAADRDAVEAILAQHGLADCVHYLGKAVQGDRFVIEADGHAVFSESRTTLRMWWAETTWQMQRLRDNPECADQEHNAKANDNDPGLNVKLSCDINEDIAAPYIATGARPKVAVLREQGVNSHVEMAAAFHRAGFDAIDVHMS
;
A
#
# COMPACT_ATOMS: atom_id res chain seq x y z
N TYR A 1 2.54 -0.79 -8.13
CA TYR A 1 2.12 0.13 -9.21
C TYR A 1 0.94 0.93 -8.66
N HIS A 2 0.61 2.06 -9.28
CA HIS A 2 -0.62 2.78 -8.99
C HIS A 2 -1.12 3.40 -10.29
N ASP A 3 -2.39 3.20 -10.63
CA ASP A 3 -2.98 3.72 -11.86
C ASP A 3 -3.34 5.21 -11.73
N ARG A 4 -3.64 5.81 -12.89
CA ARG A 4 -4.16 7.17 -12.98
C ARG A 4 -5.67 7.13 -13.16
N SER A 5 -6.36 7.86 -12.29
CA SER A 5 -7.81 7.99 -12.23
C SER A 5 -8.15 9.42 -11.79
N ASP A 6 -9.15 9.59 -10.91
CA ASP A 6 -9.54 10.88 -10.33
C ASP A 6 -8.32 11.65 -9.77
N GLY A 7 -8.17 12.91 -10.20
CA GLY A 7 -7.08 13.80 -9.77
C GLY A 7 -5.73 13.59 -10.49
N GLY A 8 -5.67 12.68 -11.45
CA GLY A 8 -4.59 12.57 -12.42
C GLY A 8 -3.24 12.11 -11.85
N LEU A 9 -2.17 12.39 -12.58
CA LEU A 9 -0.80 11.99 -12.22
C LEU A 9 -0.36 12.57 -10.86
N LEU A 10 -0.84 13.76 -10.52
CA LEU A 10 -0.52 14.37 -9.23
C LEU A 10 -0.99 13.49 -8.07
N VAL A 11 -2.25 13.06 -8.09
CA VAL A 11 -2.82 12.18 -7.04
C VAL A 11 -2.15 10.81 -7.07
N THR A 12 -1.91 10.23 -8.25
CA THR A 12 -1.20 8.95 -8.36
C THR A 12 0.16 8.99 -7.66
N LEU A 13 0.96 10.03 -7.90
CA LEU A 13 2.27 10.20 -7.27
C LEU A 13 2.15 10.48 -5.77
N ALA A 14 1.20 11.33 -5.36
CA ALA A 14 0.98 11.66 -3.95
C ALA A 14 0.61 10.41 -3.14
N GLU A 15 -0.31 9.58 -3.63
CA GLU A 15 -0.75 8.35 -2.94
C GLU A 15 0.33 7.27 -2.92
N ILE A 16 1.17 7.16 -3.96
CA ILE A 16 2.40 6.36 -3.91
C ILE A 16 3.31 6.85 -2.77
N ALA A 17 3.52 8.17 -2.67
CA ALA A 17 4.37 8.76 -1.64
C ALA A 17 3.81 8.56 -0.22
N PHE A 18 2.48 8.64 -0.05
CA PHE A 18 1.79 8.34 1.21
C PHE A 18 1.95 6.88 1.61
N THR A 19 1.78 5.95 0.67
CA THR A 19 1.87 4.50 0.91
C THR A 19 3.30 4.07 1.22
N GLY A 20 4.28 4.66 0.51
CA GLY A 20 5.70 4.38 0.73
C GLY A 20 6.32 5.13 1.90
N HIS A 21 5.56 6.02 2.57
CA HIS A 21 6.05 6.93 3.62
C HIS A 21 7.38 7.61 3.24
N CYS A 22 7.41 8.19 2.04
CA CYS A 22 8.63 8.70 1.42
C CYS A 22 8.35 9.96 0.59
N GLY A 23 9.40 10.56 0.07
CA GLY A 23 9.35 11.69 -0.85
C GLY A 23 9.39 11.24 -2.31
N VAL A 24 9.14 12.18 -3.21
CA VAL A 24 9.19 11.99 -4.67
C VAL A 24 9.98 13.13 -5.28
N GLU A 25 10.92 12.79 -6.16
CA GLU A 25 11.56 13.72 -7.10
C GLU A 25 11.12 13.31 -8.51
N ALA A 26 10.22 14.08 -9.11
CA ALA A 26 9.66 13.81 -10.43
C ALA A 26 9.88 15.00 -11.39
N ASN A 27 10.18 14.69 -12.64
CA ASN A 27 10.34 15.64 -13.73
C ASN A 27 9.27 15.35 -14.80
N ILE A 28 8.48 16.37 -15.12
CA ILE A 28 7.37 16.28 -16.08
C ILE A 28 7.65 17.03 -17.39
N ALA A 29 8.90 17.41 -17.65
CA ALA A 29 9.27 18.19 -18.84
C ALA A 29 8.81 17.51 -20.15
N THR A 30 8.89 16.18 -20.20
CA THR A 30 8.54 15.35 -21.37
C THR A 30 7.03 15.16 -21.59
N LEU A 31 6.18 15.65 -20.67
CA LEU A 31 4.73 15.45 -20.72
C LEU A 31 3.96 16.61 -21.40
N GLY A 32 4.69 17.54 -22.04
CA GLY A 32 4.12 18.70 -22.73
C GLY A 32 4.17 20.00 -21.92
N GLU A 33 4.08 21.15 -22.61
CA GLU A 33 4.27 22.48 -22.01
C GLU A 33 3.19 22.87 -20.99
N ASP A 34 1.95 22.39 -21.18
CA ASP A 34 0.85 22.61 -20.23
C ASP A 34 1.00 21.70 -19.01
N ARG A 35 1.65 22.23 -17.96
CA ARG A 35 1.96 21.50 -16.73
C ARG A 35 0.70 21.17 -15.92
N LEU A 36 -0.35 21.99 -16.02
CA LEU A 36 -1.62 21.72 -15.35
C LEU A 36 -2.30 20.54 -16.02
N ALA A 37 -2.42 20.56 -17.35
CA ALA A 37 -2.98 19.44 -18.10
C ALA A 37 -2.18 18.15 -17.85
N ALA A 38 -0.84 18.20 -17.89
CA ALA A 38 0.01 17.03 -17.64
C ALA A 38 -0.21 16.38 -16.27
N LEU A 39 -0.46 17.18 -15.23
CA LEU A 39 -0.65 16.70 -13.86
C LEU A 39 -2.08 16.23 -13.55
N PHE A 40 -3.09 16.90 -14.09
CA PHE A 40 -4.49 16.72 -13.69
C PHE A 40 -5.38 16.07 -14.75
N ASN A 41 -4.86 15.78 -15.95
CA ASN A 41 -5.62 14.91 -16.87
C ASN A 41 -5.82 13.52 -16.24
N GLU A 42 -7.00 12.96 -16.50
CA GLU A 42 -7.42 11.66 -15.98
C GLU A 42 -7.42 10.59 -17.10
N GLU A 43 -6.54 10.76 -18.08
CA GLU A 43 -6.33 9.75 -19.13
C GLU A 43 -5.87 8.43 -18.51
N LEU A 44 -6.13 7.31 -19.18
CA LEU A 44 -5.68 6.01 -18.69
C LEU A 44 -4.14 5.95 -18.59
N GLY A 45 -3.64 5.16 -17.65
CA GLY A 45 -2.20 4.96 -17.44
C GLY A 45 -1.88 4.49 -16.03
N ALA A 46 -0.59 4.30 -15.74
CA ALA A 46 -0.12 3.97 -14.41
C ALA A 46 1.33 4.41 -14.20
N VAL A 47 1.68 4.63 -12.93
CA VAL A 47 3.07 4.79 -12.48
C VAL A 47 3.57 3.45 -11.96
N ILE A 48 4.67 2.98 -12.55
CA ILE A 48 5.41 1.80 -12.08
C ILE A 48 6.74 2.23 -11.46
N GLN A 49 7.04 1.73 -10.28
CA GLN A 49 8.36 1.88 -9.66
C GLN A 49 9.14 0.59 -9.89
N VAL A 50 10.33 0.72 -10.46
CA VAL A 50 11.24 -0.39 -10.74
C VAL A 50 12.58 -0.15 -10.05
N ARG A 51 13.37 -1.22 -9.87
CA ARG A 51 14.76 -1.04 -9.45
C ARG A 51 15.51 -0.29 -10.56
N ALA A 52 16.42 0.61 -10.18
CA ALA A 52 17.17 1.40 -11.14
C ALA A 52 17.93 0.54 -12.17
N ALA A 53 18.49 -0.59 -11.73
CA ALA A 53 19.20 -1.54 -12.60
C ALA A 53 18.29 -2.25 -13.62
N ASP A 54 16.98 -2.28 -13.39
CA ASP A 54 16.02 -2.97 -14.25
C ASP A 54 15.36 -2.02 -15.26
N ARG A 55 15.63 -0.71 -15.20
CA ARG A 55 14.94 0.30 -15.99
C ARG A 55 14.98 0.01 -17.49
N ASP A 56 16.17 -0.15 -18.05
CA ASP A 56 16.34 -0.36 -19.50
C ASP A 56 15.64 -1.65 -19.97
N ALA A 57 15.68 -2.71 -19.16
CA ALA A 57 15.01 -3.96 -19.46
C ALA A 57 13.49 -3.79 -19.46
N VAL A 58 12.93 -3.05 -18.50
CA VAL A 58 11.49 -2.78 -18.42
C VAL A 58 11.03 -1.87 -19.56
N GLU A 59 11.78 -0.80 -19.88
CA GLU A 59 11.49 0.07 -21.03
C GLU A 59 11.52 -0.71 -22.34
N ALA A 60 12.48 -1.63 -22.51
CA ALA A 60 12.54 -2.51 -23.68
C ALA A 60 11.33 -3.45 -23.78
N ILE A 61 10.85 -4.00 -22.66
CA ILE A 61 9.64 -4.84 -22.64
C ILE A 61 8.42 -4.00 -23.05
N LEU A 62 8.26 -2.79 -22.50
CA LEU A 62 7.14 -1.91 -22.86
C LEU A 62 7.19 -1.51 -24.33
N ALA A 63 8.38 -1.26 -24.88
CA ALA A 63 8.57 -0.99 -26.30
C ALA A 63 8.17 -2.19 -27.19
N GLN A 64 8.49 -3.43 -26.78
CA GLN A 64 8.05 -4.64 -27.50
C GLN A 64 6.52 -4.77 -27.57
N HIS A 65 5.81 -4.19 -26.60
CA HIS A 65 4.35 -4.11 -26.58
C HIS A 65 3.79 -2.84 -27.26
N GLY A 66 4.63 -2.08 -27.98
CA GLY A 66 4.20 -0.89 -28.72
C GLY A 66 3.90 0.33 -27.85
N LEU A 67 4.38 0.37 -26.61
CA LEU A 67 4.10 1.43 -25.64
C LEU A 67 5.24 2.45 -25.52
N ALA A 68 6.29 2.37 -26.33
CA ALA A 68 7.49 3.19 -26.18
C ALA A 68 7.18 4.70 -26.09
N ASP A 69 6.29 5.20 -26.95
CA ASP A 69 5.91 6.62 -27.00
C ASP A 69 4.99 7.06 -25.84
N CYS A 70 4.44 6.11 -25.08
CA CYS A 70 3.62 6.35 -23.89
C CYS A 70 4.41 6.20 -22.58
N VAL A 71 5.69 5.81 -22.65
CA VAL A 71 6.54 5.59 -21.49
C VAL A 71 7.41 6.82 -21.24
N HIS A 72 7.23 7.40 -20.06
CA HIS A 72 7.99 8.56 -19.63
C HIS A 72 8.68 8.25 -18.31
N TYR A 73 10.01 8.40 -18.29
CA TYR A 73 10.74 8.39 -17.03
C TYR A 73 10.47 9.69 -16.27
N LEU A 74 9.84 9.55 -15.10
CA LEU A 74 9.51 10.68 -14.24
C LEU A 74 10.66 10.99 -13.26
N GLY A 75 11.25 9.97 -12.63
CA GLY A 75 12.22 10.21 -11.58
C GLY A 75 12.29 9.06 -10.57
N LYS A 76 12.34 9.39 -9.28
CA LYS A 76 12.59 8.42 -8.20
C LYS A 76 11.83 8.77 -6.91
N ALA A 77 11.50 7.73 -6.15
CA ALA A 77 11.15 7.87 -4.74
C ALA A 77 12.44 8.12 -3.92
N VAL A 78 12.35 8.97 -2.91
CA VAL A 78 13.47 9.34 -2.04
C VAL A 78 13.07 9.28 -0.58
N GLN A 79 14.03 9.05 0.33
CA GLN A 79 13.73 9.12 1.76
C GLN A 79 13.37 10.55 2.18
N GLY A 80 12.52 10.67 3.20
CA GLY A 80 12.10 11.94 3.77
C GLY A 80 10.70 12.38 3.34
N ASP A 81 10.44 13.67 3.48
CA ASP A 81 9.10 14.25 3.45
C ASP A 81 8.89 15.26 2.29
N ARG A 82 9.76 15.28 1.28
CA ARG A 82 9.63 16.24 0.16
C ARG A 82 8.92 15.61 -1.03
N PHE A 83 7.84 16.26 -1.46
CA PHE A 83 7.15 15.97 -2.72
C PHE A 83 7.50 17.07 -3.72
N VAL A 84 8.34 16.75 -4.70
CA VAL A 84 8.90 17.71 -5.65
C VAL A 84 8.58 17.29 -7.08
N ILE A 85 7.92 18.18 -7.79
CA ILE A 85 7.68 18.08 -9.23
C ILE A 85 8.38 19.26 -9.91
N GLU A 86 9.23 18.95 -10.87
CA GLU A 86 9.97 19.92 -11.66
C GLU A 86 9.72 19.77 -13.17
N ALA A 87 10.01 20.83 -13.90
CA ALA A 87 10.12 20.83 -15.35
C ALA A 87 11.20 21.84 -15.76
N ASP A 88 12.03 21.48 -16.73
CA ASP A 88 13.06 22.37 -17.29
C ASP A 88 13.97 23.01 -16.21
N GLY A 89 14.30 22.25 -15.15
CA GLY A 89 15.14 22.71 -14.03
C GLY A 89 14.46 23.67 -13.06
N HIS A 90 13.14 23.88 -13.17
CA HIS A 90 12.35 24.73 -12.29
C HIS A 90 11.31 23.91 -11.52
N ALA A 91 11.11 24.23 -10.25
CA ALA A 91 10.06 23.61 -9.44
C ALA A 91 8.68 24.07 -9.95
N VAL A 92 7.87 23.11 -10.42
CA VAL A 92 6.46 23.30 -10.77
C VAL A 92 5.59 23.23 -9.53
N PHE A 93 5.89 22.28 -8.64
CA PHE A 93 5.21 22.10 -7.37
C PHE A 93 6.17 21.50 -6.34
N SER A 94 6.15 22.01 -5.10
CA SER A 94 7.03 21.51 -4.04
C SER A 94 6.40 21.71 -2.67
N GLU A 95 6.08 20.61 -1.98
CA GLU A 95 5.43 20.64 -0.66
C GLU A 95 5.96 19.52 0.25
N SER A 96 5.67 19.62 1.54
CA SER A 96 5.74 18.50 2.48
C SER A 96 4.73 17.42 2.08
N ARG A 97 5.20 16.18 1.94
CA ARG A 97 4.33 15.03 1.68
C ARG A 97 3.39 14.77 2.85
N THR A 98 3.82 15.03 4.10
CA THR A 98 2.97 15.00 5.29
C THR A 98 1.85 16.02 5.20
N THR A 99 2.12 17.26 4.80
CA THR A 99 1.07 18.27 4.58
C THR A 99 0.03 17.78 3.57
N LEU A 100 0.48 17.25 2.42
CA LEU A 100 -0.43 16.71 1.40
C LEU A 100 -1.26 15.54 1.92
N ARG A 101 -0.63 14.64 2.68
CA ARG A 101 -1.30 13.49 3.31
C ARG A 101 -2.35 13.93 4.33
N MET A 102 -2.07 14.99 5.09
CA MET A 102 -2.99 15.55 6.06
C MET A 102 -4.23 16.13 5.37
N TRP A 103 -4.04 16.95 4.33
CA TRP A 103 -5.15 17.48 3.52
C TRP A 103 -5.99 16.36 2.90
N TRP A 104 -5.34 15.36 2.31
CA TRP A 104 -6.03 14.20 1.74
C TRP A 104 -6.87 13.44 2.78
N ALA A 105 -6.42 13.39 4.04
CA ALA A 105 -7.11 12.72 5.13
C ALA A 105 -8.24 13.56 5.79
N GLU A 106 -8.42 14.83 5.44
CA GLU A 106 -9.40 15.70 6.11
C GLU A 106 -10.84 15.23 5.91
N THR A 107 -11.21 14.78 4.70
CA THR A 107 -12.58 14.33 4.44
C THR A 107 -12.93 13.10 5.29
N THR A 108 -12.04 12.10 5.35
CA THR A 108 -12.28 10.91 6.19
C THR A 108 -12.30 11.28 7.68
N TRP A 109 -11.43 12.19 8.11
CA TRP A 109 -11.42 12.71 9.48
C TRP A 109 -12.75 13.37 9.85
N GLN A 110 -13.26 14.29 9.05
CA GLN A 110 -14.53 14.98 9.32
C GLN A 110 -15.71 14.00 9.33
N MET A 111 -15.74 13.04 8.41
CA MET A 111 -16.80 12.02 8.35
C MET A 111 -16.78 11.10 9.56
N GLN A 112 -15.60 10.59 9.95
CA GLN A 112 -15.44 9.78 11.15
C GLN A 112 -15.82 10.57 12.39
N ARG A 113 -15.39 11.83 12.50
CA ARG A 113 -15.68 12.68 13.65
C ARG A 113 -17.18 12.97 13.82
N LEU A 114 -17.93 13.07 12.72
CA LEU A 114 -19.38 13.26 12.73
C LEU A 114 -20.15 11.97 13.04
N ARG A 115 -19.65 10.82 12.57
CA ARG A 115 -20.35 9.52 12.63
C ARG A 115 -19.99 8.69 13.87
N ASP A 116 -18.73 8.73 14.27
CA ASP A 116 -18.11 7.85 15.26
C ASP A 116 -17.81 8.63 16.56
N ASN A 117 -16.95 8.07 17.43
CA ASN A 117 -16.44 8.84 18.57
C ASN A 117 -15.45 9.91 18.05
N PRO A 118 -15.73 11.20 18.24
CA PRO A 118 -14.87 12.27 17.74
C PRO A 118 -13.45 12.22 18.33
N GLU A 119 -13.28 11.74 19.57
CA GLU A 119 -11.95 11.60 20.18
C GLU A 119 -11.10 10.56 19.42
N CYS A 120 -11.70 9.44 19.02
CA CYS A 120 -11.01 8.42 18.23
C CYS A 120 -10.65 8.94 16.83
N ALA A 121 -11.55 9.68 16.19
CA ALA A 121 -11.31 10.29 14.89
C ALA A 121 -10.18 11.34 14.94
N ASP A 122 -10.18 12.19 15.97
CA ASP A 122 -9.14 13.19 16.20
C ASP A 122 -7.78 12.51 16.50
N GLN A 123 -7.76 11.43 17.28
CA GLN A 123 -6.55 10.63 17.52
C GLN A 123 -5.99 10.00 16.23
N GLU A 124 -6.83 9.38 15.41
CA GLU A 124 -6.42 8.77 14.14
C GLU A 124 -5.86 9.83 13.17
N HIS A 125 -6.52 10.97 13.04
CA HIS A 125 -6.07 12.05 12.16
C HIS A 125 -4.77 12.69 12.65
N ASN A 126 -4.65 13.01 13.94
CA ASN A 126 -3.45 13.64 14.48
C ASN A 126 -2.21 12.73 14.39
N ALA A 127 -2.38 11.41 14.52
CA ALA A 127 -1.28 10.46 14.34
C ALA A 127 -0.66 10.55 12.92
N LYS A 128 -1.46 10.91 11.91
CA LYS A 128 -1.01 11.01 10.51
C LYS A 128 0.01 12.14 10.27
N ALA A 129 0.08 13.13 11.16
CA ALA A 129 1.00 14.26 11.08
C ALA A 129 2.41 13.94 11.60
N ASN A 130 2.60 12.82 12.32
CA ASN A 130 3.90 12.44 12.85
C ASN A 130 4.72 11.67 11.81
N ASP A 131 5.62 12.35 11.12
CA ASP A 131 6.50 11.74 10.11
C ASP A 131 7.49 10.71 10.68
N ASN A 132 7.70 10.69 12.00
CA ASN A 132 8.54 9.70 12.67
C ASN A 132 7.83 8.37 12.95
N ASP A 133 6.56 8.20 12.54
CA ASP A 133 5.87 6.91 12.63
C ASP A 133 6.64 5.85 11.79
N PRO A 134 7.22 4.81 12.40
CA PRO A 134 7.96 3.78 11.68
C PRO A 134 7.04 2.81 10.91
N GLY A 135 5.72 2.98 11.04
CA GLY A 135 4.73 2.04 10.54
C GLY A 135 4.71 0.73 11.35
N LEU A 136 4.08 -0.29 10.78
CA LEU A 136 4.08 -1.62 11.39
C LEU A 136 5.47 -2.25 11.26
N ASN A 137 6.12 -2.51 12.39
CA ASN A 137 7.41 -3.19 12.47
C ASN A 137 7.37 -4.43 13.37
N VAL A 138 8.10 -5.48 13.01
CA VAL A 138 8.06 -6.77 13.72
C VAL A 138 9.30 -6.96 14.59
N LYS A 139 9.11 -7.54 15.78
CA LYS A 139 10.18 -8.07 16.64
C LYS A 139 9.89 -9.53 16.93
N LEU A 140 10.80 -10.42 16.55
CA LEU A 140 10.64 -11.87 16.70
C LEU A 140 11.53 -12.38 17.83
N SER A 141 10.97 -13.26 18.67
CA SER A 141 11.68 -13.97 19.74
C SER A 141 11.93 -15.45 19.43
N CYS A 142 11.46 -15.93 18.28
CA CYS A 142 11.66 -17.28 17.76
C CYS A 142 11.81 -17.28 16.24
N ASP A 143 12.24 -18.41 15.67
CA ASP A 143 12.24 -18.61 14.22
C ASP A 143 10.82 -18.95 13.75
N ILE A 144 10.21 -18.05 12.97
CA ILE A 144 8.87 -18.23 12.41
C ILE A 144 8.80 -19.32 11.33
N ASN A 145 9.95 -19.74 10.80
CA ASN A 145 10.05 -20.77 9.78
C ASN A 145 10.25 -22.16 10.38
N GLU A 146 10.57 -22.25 11.67
CA GLU A 146 10.71 -23.51 12.39
C GLU A 146 9.32 -24.10 12.64
N ASP A 147 8.97 -25.14 11.87
CA ASP A 147 7.76 -25.93 12.13
C ASP A 147 8.02 -26.94 13.25
N ILE A 148 7.86 -26.49 14.50
CA ILE A 148 7.99 -27.33 15.69
C ILE A 148 6.92 -28.44 15.76
N ALA A 149 5.84 -28.34 14.98
CA ALA A 149 4.79 -29.36 14.93
C ALA A 149 5.11 -30.49 13.94
N ALA A 150 6.04 -30.28 12.99
CA ALA A 150 6.39 -31.24 11.95
C ALA A 150 6.72 -32.65 12.47
N PRO A 151 7.48 -32.84 13.57
CA PRO A 151 7.75 -34.18 14.09
C PRO A 151 6.48 -34.94 14.52
N TYR A 152 5.47 -34.24 15.01
CA TYR A 152 4.19 -34.83 15.40
C TYR A 152 3.34 -35.14 14.17
N ILE A 153 3.29 -34.20 13.23
CA ILE A 153 2.56 -34.35 11.96
C ILE A 153 3.09 -35.56 11.17
N ALA A 154 4.42 -35.74 11.13
CA ALA A 154 5.07 -36.84 10.42
C ALA A 154 4.68 -38.24 10.94
N THR A 155 4.17 -38.35 12.17
CA THR A 155 3.65 -39.62 12.69
C THR A 155 2.34 -40.04 12.01
N GLY A 156 1.66 -39.11 11.33
CA GLY A 156 0.32 -39.31 10.77
C GLY A 156 -0.81 -39.27 11.81
N ALA A 157 -0.49 -39.18 13.12
CA ALA A 157 -1.50 -39.05 14.16
C ALA A 157 -2.03 -37.62 14.23
N ARG A 158 -3.31 -37.43 13.91
CA ARG A 158 -3.97 -36.12 13.89
C ARG A 158 -4.98 -36.01 15.03
N PRO A 159 -4.70 -35.24 16.09
CA PRO A 159 -5.68 -35.02 17.14
C PRO A 159 -6.86 -34.22 16.61
N LYS A 160 -8.08 -34.55 17.07
CA LYS A 160 -9.27 -33.78 16.72
C LYS A 160 -9.32 -32.48 17.50
N VAL A 161 -9.77 -31.41 16.84
CA VAL A 161 -10.16 -30.16 17.50
C VAL A 161 -11.61 -29.86 17.15
N ALA A 162 -12.45 -29.63 18.15
CA ALA A 162 -13.81 -29.16 17.94
C ALA A 162 -13.75 -27.66 17.64
N VAL A 163 -13.96 -27.30 16.37
CA VAL A 163 -14.09 -25.90 15.96
C VAL A 163 -15.54 -25.50 16.22
N LEU A 164 -15.75 -24.96 17.43
CA LEU A 164 -17.07 -24.58 17.90
C LEU A 164 -17.59 -23.37 17.12
N ARG A 165 -18.84 -23.46 16.69
CA ARG A 165 -19.55 -22.34 16.11
C ARG A 165 -21.02 -22.34 16.53
N GLU A 166 -21.60 -21.16 16.51
CA GLU A 166 -23.01 -20.91 16.78
C GLU A 166 -23.62 -20.13 15.61
N GLN A 167 -24.94 -20.00 15.57
CA GLN A 167 -25.64 -19.10 14.68
C GLN A 167 -25.02 -17.69 14.69
N GLY A 168 -24.61 -17.22 13.51
CA GLY A 168 -23.94 -15.92 13.33
C GLY A 168 -22.41 -15.96 13.37
N VAL A 169 -21.79 -17.07 13.77
CA VAL A 169 -20.33 -17.24 13.65
C VAL A 169 -19.93 -17.40 12.18
N ASN A 170 -19.01 -16.55 11.72
CA ASN A 170 -18.57 -16.48 10.32
C ASN A 170 -17.06 -16.72 10.11
N SER A 171 -16.31 -16.98 11.19
CA SER A 171 -14.83 -17.13 11.16
C SER A 171 -14.31 -18.54 11.47
N HIS A 172 -15.17 -19.55 11.35
CA HIS A 172 -14.84 -20.93 11.74
C HIS A 172 -13.96 -21.65 10.71
N VAL A 173 -13.97 -21.21 9.44
CA VAL A 173 -13.20 -21.87 8.36
C VAL A 173 -11.72 -21.55 8.46
N GLU A 174 -11.34 -20.29 8.64
CA GLU A 174 -9.95 -19.86 8.83
C GLU A 174 -9.37 -20.41 10.14
N MET A 175 -10.19 -20.52 11.19
CA MET A 175 -9.81 -21.19 12.43
C MET A 175 -9.48 -22.66 12.19
N ALA A 176 -10.36 -23.40 11.50
CA ALA A 176 -10.13 -24.79 11.15
C ALA A 176 -8.88 -24.98 10.29
N ALA A 177 -8.65 -24.10 9.30
CA ALA A 177 -7.49 -24.17 8.41
C ALA A 177 -6.17 -23.97 9.17
N ALA A 178 -6.12 -23.05 10.14
CA ALA A 178 -4.94 -22.83 10.98
C ALA A 178 -4.58 -24.08 11.80
N PHE A 179 -5.56 -24.71 12.45
CA PHE A 179 -5.37 -25.96 13.18
C PHE A 179 -4.99 -27.12 12.25
N HIS A 180 -5.61 -27.19 11.07
CA HIS A 180 -5.26 -28.21 10.08
C HIS A 180 -3.79 -28.12 9.65
N ARG A 181 -3.29 -26.91 9.41
CA ARG A 181 -1.86 -26.66 9.11
C ARG A 181 -0.96 -27.12 10.25
N ALA A 182 -1.39 -26.95 11.50
CA ALA A 182 -0.67 -27.41 12.69
C ALA A 182 -0.83 -28.92 13.00
N GLY A 183 -1.53 -29.69 12.15
CA GLY A 183 -1.62 -31.15 12.26
C GLY A 183 -2.93 -31.72 12.82
N PHE A 184 -3.94 -30.90 13.06
CA PHE A 184 -5.21 -31.35 13.66
C PHE A 184 -6.25 -31.79 12.62
N ASP A 185 -7.14 -32.69 13.03
CA ASP A 185 -8.41 -32.92 12.35
C ASP A 185 -9.45 -31.95 12.90
N ALA A 186 -9.65 -30.84 12.19
CA ALA A 186 -10.63 -29.82 12.56
C ALA A 186 -12.05 -30.32 12.28
N ILE A 187 -12.85 -30.43 13.34
CA ILE A 187 -14.23 -30.92 13.29
C ILE A 187 -15.16 -29.72 13.46
N ASP A 188 -16.05 -29.51 12.50
CA ASP A 188 -17.13 -28.54 12.65
C ASP A 188 -18.09 -29.01 13.73
N VAL A 189 -18.22 -28.23 14.80
CA VAL A 189 -19.14 -28.51 15.89
C VAL A 189 -20.04 -27.30 16.07
N HIS A 190 -21.23 -27.39 15.48
CA HIS A 190 -22.29 -26.44 15.75
C HIS A 190 -22.89 -26.69 17.14
N MET A 191 -23.46 -25.65 17.76
CA MET A 191 -24.22 -25.79 19.01
C MET A 191 -25.53 -26.60 18.88
N SER A 192 -25.94 -26.95 17.65
CA SER A 192 -27.19 -27.68 17.32
C SER A 192 -26.99 -29.18 17.24
#